data_AF-A0A1M7ULH2-F1
#
_entry.id   AF-A0A1M7ULH2-F1
#
_cell.length_a   1.000
_cell.length_b   1.000
_cell.length_c   1.000
_cell.angle_alpha   90.00
_cell.angle_beta   90.00
_cell.angle_gamma   90.00
#
_symmetry.space_group_name_H-M   'P 1'
#
loop_
_entity.id
_entity.type
_entity.pdbx_description
1 polymer ?
#
loop_
_entity_poly.entity_id
_entity_poly.type
_entity_poly.pdbx_seq_one_letter_code
_entity_poly.pdbx_strand_id
1 'polypeptide(L)'
;MTTAARSASTDRPRQARGGSRDLLDDLKCQAQGVQAQADYNKAQGPALDEAQAAYDQARAAYSAARATAEPLVKQARDKLEECVDRVTCRIDEADRDCLARAYDRIADRLRRCGDNQGCCWEGDCDYDDDVRRCDPDEVAGLIADISRRTQEAAACFADLIKEPAPALPDRVSARRAEVDGIVAAIDAGVTDPIELYARILVARRRLKGVYRGFRTVNDYMDCLAATLTCMVRGHAAIAELTRKAAIHACHRAAWQQACDRLATDTVAEVLAEYIRLCGEDGEGEPGEYPGGQGYGERPPEEQSERPPQQYGERPPEGYGGRPP
;
A
#
# COMPACT_ATOMS: atom_id res chain seq x y z
N MET A 1 39.05 32.05 5.87
CA MET A 1 38.30 33.00 5.03
C MET A 1 37.00 32.31 4.63
N THR A 2 35.92 32.64 5.34
CA THR A 2 34.61 31.99 5.29
C THR A 2 33.70 32.73 4.32
N THR A 3 33.39 32.10 3.20
CA THR A 3 32.46 32.63 2.20
C THR A 3 31.02 32.30 2.63
N ALA A 4 30.32 33.29 3.16
CA ALA A 4 28.91 33.21 3.52
C ALA A 4 28.06 33.17 2.23
N ALA A 5 27.36 32.05 2.01
CA ALA A 5 26.32 31.94 0.99
C ALA A 5 25.11 32.77 1.44
N ARG A 6 24.78 33.82 0.67
CA ARG A 6 23.56 34.60 0.84
C ARG A 6 22.37 33.75 0.42
N SER A 7 21.54 33.38 1.39
CA SER A 7 20.19 32.86 1.17
C SER A 7 19.38 33.92 0.42
N ALA A 8 19.04 33.67 -0.84
CA ALA A 8 18.03 34.44 -1.54
C ALA A 8 16.70 34.15 -0.84
N SER A 9 16.26 35.09 0.00
CA SER A 9 14.89 35.14 0.49
C SER A 9 13.99 35.27 -0.74
N THR A 10 13.35 34.18 -1.13
CA THR A 10 12.14 34.23 -1.96
C THR A 10 11.07 34.87 -1.11
N ASP A 11 11.08 36.20 -1.04
CA ASP A 11 9.94 36.99 -0.63
C ASP A 11 8.79 36.60 -1.56
N ARG A 12 7.94 35.66 -1.09
CA ARG A 12 6.63 35.44 -1.70
C ARG A 12 5.95 36.82 -1.67
N PRO A 13 5.61 37.41 -2.82
CA PRO A 13 4.91 38.68 -2.83
C PRO A 13 3.69 38.55 -1.92
N ARG A 14 3.57 39.49 -0.96
CA ARG A 14 2.37 39.62 -0.13
C ARG A 14 1.18 39.53 -1.07
N GLN A 15 0.39 38.46 -0.94
CA GLN A 15 -0.83 38.24 -1.70
C GLN A 15 -1.65 39.54 -1.64
N ALA A 16 -1.64 40.29 -2.73
CA ALA A 16 -2.61 41.34 -2.95
C ALA A 16 -3.98 40.67 -2.77
N ARG A 17 -4.87 41.29 -1.99
CA ARG A 17 -6.21 40.78 -1.70
C ARG A 17 -6.84 40.38 -3.04
N GLY A 18 -6.94 39.07 -3.28
CA GLY A 18 -7.28 38.49 -4.57
C GLY A 18 -8.57 39.10 -5.10
N GLY A 19 -8.54 39.56 -6.34
CA GLY A 19 -9.74 40.05 -7.00
C GLY A 19 -10.76 38.92 -7.14
N SER A 20 -12.03 39.26 -7.40
CA SER A 20 -13.09 38.28 -7.64
C SER A 20 -12.75 37.26 -8.75
N ARG A 21 -11.86 37.64 -9.69
CA ARG A 21 -11.35 36.78 -10.74
C ARG A 21 -10.49 35.62 -10.22
N ASP A 22 -9.57 35.87 -9.29
CA ASP A 22 -8.67 34.85 -8.77
C ASP A 22 -9.47 33.76 -8.06
N LEU A 23 -10.51 34.16 -7.31
CA LEU A 23 -11.43 33.22 -6.67
C LEU A 23 -12.22 32.37 -7.66
N LEU A 24 -12.60 32.91 -8.82
CA LEU A 24 -13.28 32.16 -9.88
C LEU A 24 -12.34 31.15 -10.55
N ASP A 25 -11.10 31.55 -10.82
CA ASP A 25 -10.08 30.68 -11.39
C ASP A 25 -9.71 29.55 -10.41
N ASP A 26 -9.57 29.88 -9.11
CA ASP A 26 -9.37 28.89 -8.05
C ASP A 26 -10.49 27.85 -8.00
N LEU A 27 -11.76 28.29 -7.98
CA LEU A 27 -12.90 27.38 -7.96
C LEU A 27 -12.94 26.49 -9.21
N LYS A 28 -12.66 27.05 -10.38
CA LYS A 28 -12.60 26.31 -11.65
C LYS A 28 -11.50 25.26 -11.64
N CYS A 29 -10.30 25.62 -11.16
CA CYS A 29 -9.18 24.68 -11.06
C CYS A 29 -9.45 23.56 -10.05
N GLN A 30 -10.08 23.87 -8.90
CA GLN A 30 -10.51 22.84 -7.95
C GLN A 30 -11.52 21.87 -8.58
N ALA A 31 -12.51 22.37 -9.31
CA ALA A 31 -13.49 21.53 -10.00
C ALA A 31 -12.83 20.60 -11.04
N GLN A 32 -11.87 21.11 -11.81
CA GLN A 32 -11.08 20.28 -12.75
C GLN A 32 -10.28 19.19 -12.03
N GLY A 33 -9.70 19.51 -10.88
CA GLY A 33 -9.01 18.54 -10.03
C GLY A 33 -9.92 17.40 -9.57
N VAL A 34 -11.10 17.74 -9.06
CA VAL A 34 -12.10 16.76 -8.61
C VAL A 34 -12.56 15.87 -9.77
N GLN A 35 -12.79 16.45 -10.95
CA GLN A 35 -13.16 15.70 -12.14
C GLN A 35 -12.06 14.69 -12.53
N ALA A 36 -10.79 15.11 -12.52
CA ALA A 36 -9.66 14.23 -12.84
C ALA A 36 -9.53 13.05 -11.87
N GLN A 37 -9.76 13.29 -10.56
CA GLN A 37 -9.80 12.23 -9.55
C GLN A 37 -10.95 11.25 -9.79
N ALA A 38 -12.13 11.78 -10.10
CA ALA A 38 -13.31 10.98 -10.36
C ALA A 38 -13.11 10.10 -11.60
N ASP A 39 -12.51 10.63 -12.67
CA ASP A 39 -12.21 9.88 -13.88
C ASP A 39 -11.19 8.77 -13.63
N TYR A 40 -10.15 9.05 -12.84
CA TYR A 40 -9.19 8.02 -12.41
C TYR A 40 -9.89 6.91 -11.61
N ASN A 41 -10.66 7.28 -10.57
CA ASN A 41 -11.38 6.30 -9.74
C ASN A 41 -12.36 5.45 -10.55
N LYS A 42 -13.08 6.08 -11.49
CA LYS A 42 -13.98 5.38 -12.41
C LYS A 42 -13.24 4.37 -13.27
N ALA A 43 -12.04 4.69 -13.74
CA ALA A 43 -11.23 3.79 -14.54
C ALA A 43 -10.71 2.58 -13.73
N GLN A 44 -10.41 2.76 -12.44
CA GLN A 44 -9.91 1.69 -11.58
C GLN A 44 -11.01 0.86 -10.90
N GLY A 45 -12.23 1.39 -10.79
CA GLY A 45 -13.37 0.75 -10.11
C GLY A 45 -13.58 -0.72 -10.49
N PRO A 46 -13.71 -1.09 -11.78
CA PRO A 46 -13.94 -2.48 -12.18
C PRO A 46 -12.84 -3.44 -11.71
N ALA A 47 -11.58 -3.02 -11.74
CA ALA A 47 -10.46 -3.85 -11.29
C ALA A 47 -10.46 -4.04 -9.77
N LEU A 48 -10.88 -3.03 -9.00
CA LEU A 48 -11.03 -3.12 -7.56
C LEU A 48 -12.21 -4.02 -7.15
N ASP A 49 -13.33 -3.96 -7.88
CA ASP A 49 -14.47 -4.85 -7.68
C ASP A 49 -14.09 -6.31 -7.95
N GLU A 50 -13.35 -6.57 -9.03
CA GLU A 50 -12.82 -7.90 -9.35
C GLU A 50 -11.86 -8.39 -8.26
N ALA A 51 -10.95 -7.53 -7.79
CA ALA A 51 -10.03 -7.88 -6.72
C ALA A 51 -10.75 -8.18 -5.40
N GLN A 52 -11.82 -7.45 -5.07
CA GLN A 52 -12.65 -7.74 -3.89
C GLN A 52 -13.30 -9.12 -4.00
N ALA A 53 -13.93 -9.43 -5.13
CA ALA A 53 -14.53 -10.74 -5.36
C ALA A 53 -13.49 -11.87 -5.28
N ALA A 54 -12.31 -11.66 -5.89
CA ALA A 54 -11.21 -12.61 -5.85
C ALA A 54 -10.65 -12.81 -4.43
N TYR A 55 -10.59 -11.76 -3.62
CA TYR A 55 -10.18 -11.83 -2.22
C TYR A 55 -11.11 -12.72 -1.40
N ASP A 56 -12.42 -12.48 -1.48
CA ASP A 56 -13.43 -13.25 -0.74
C ASP A 56 -13.41 -14.73 -1.16
N GLN A 57 -13.33 -14.98 -2.47
CA GLN A 57 -13.22 -16.33 -3.01
C GLN A 57 -11.94 -17.04 -2.56
N ALA A 58 -10.78 -16.38 -2.66
CA ALA A 58 -9.50 -16.96 -2.30
C ALA A 58 -9.42 -17.27 -0.80
N ARG A 59 -9.98 -16.39 0.05
CA ARG A 59 -10.05 -16.60 1.51
C ARG A 59 -10.86 -17.85 1.86
N ALA A 60 -12.04 -18.01 1.27
CA ALA A 60 -12.86 -19.20 1.49
C ALA A 60 -12.17 -20.48 0.96
N ALA A 61 -11.60 -20.40 -0.24
CA ALA A 61 -10.98 -21.54 -0.92
C ALA A 61 -9.70 -22.04 -0.21
N TYR A 62 -8.84 -21.14 0.30
CA TYR A 62 -7.56 -21.54 0.88
C TYR A 62 -7.73 -22.44 2.10
N SER A 63 -8.68 -22.11 2.98
CA SER A 63 -8.95 -22.89 4.19
C SER A 63 -9.39 -24.31 3.85
N ALA A 64 -10.27 -24.46 2.86
CA ALA A 64 -10.71 -25.76 2.36
C ALA A 64 -9.55 -26.53 1.70
N ALA A 65 -8.78 -25.88 0.83
CA ALA A 65 -7.64 -26.48 0.16
C ALA A 65 -6.59 -27.00 1.16
N ARG A 66 -6.32 -26.23 2.23
CA ARG A 66 -5.39 -26.64 3.28
C ARG A 66 -5.91 -27.84 4.08
N ALA A 67 -7.21 -27.84 4.44
CA ALA A 67 -7.84 -28.97 5.11
C ALA A 67 -7.79 -30.26 4.27
N THR A 68 -7.95 -30.15 2.94
CA THR A 68 -7.78 -31.29 2.02
C THR A 68 -6.32 -31.73 1.91
N ALA A 69 -5.38 -30.79 1.87
CA ALA A 69 -3.95 -31.07 1.73
C ALA A 69 -3.33 -31.69 2.99
N GLU A 70 -3.77 -31.29 4.18
CA GLU A 70 -3.18 -31.68 5.46
C GLU A 70 -3.03 -33.20 5.68
N PRO A 71 -4.07 -34.05 5.52
CA PRO A 71 -3.90 -35.50 5.68
C PRO A 71 -2.93 -36.10 4.66
N LEU A 72 -2.87 -35.54 3.44
CA LEU A 72 -1.98 -36.01 2.39
C LEU A 72 -0.51 -35.64 2.68
N VAL A 73 -0.28 -34.41 3.17
CA VAL A 73 1.03 -33.94 3.61
C VAL A 73 1.50 -34.73 4.83
N LYS A 74 0.60 -35.04 5.77
CA LYS A 74 0.90 -35.91 6.92
C LYS A 74 1.32 -37.31 6.45
N GLN A 75 0.53 -37.95 5.57
CA GLN A 75 0.88 -39.26 5.01
C GLN A 75 2.25 -39.25 4.32
N ALA A 76 2.57 -38.22 3.54
CA ALA A 76 3.86 -38.08 2.90
C ALA A 76 5.01 -37.89 3.90
N ARG A 77 4.76 -37.20 5.02
CA ARG A 77 5.73 -37.05 6.11
C ARG A 77 5.99 -38.39 6.80
N ASP A 78 4.94 -39.11 7.17
CA ASP A 78 5.03 -40.40 7.84
C ASP A 78 5.82 -41.40 6.96
N LYS A 79 5.53 -41.46 5.65
CA LYS A 79 6.32 -42.25 4.68
C LYS A 79 7.80 -41.85 4.62
N LEU A 80 8.10 -40.55 4.68
CA LEU A 80 9.49 -40.08 4.69
C LEU A 80 10.22 -40.47 5.97
N GLU A 81 9.54 -40.46 7.12
CA GLU A 81 10.11 -40.93 8.39
C GLU A 81 10.43 -42.43 8.33
N GLU A 82 9.52 -43.25 7.81
CA GLU A 82 9.80 -44.66 7.55
C GLU A 82 10.98 -44.86 6.58
N CYS A 83 11.10 -44.04 5.53
CA CYS A 83 12.24 -44.08 4.61
C CYS A 83 13.56 -43.75 5.32
N VAL A 84 13.56 -42.76 6.24
CA VAL A 84 14.73 -42.43 7.05
C VAL A 84 15.18 -43.66 7.85
N ASP A 85 14.27 -44.34 8.53
CA ASP A 85 14.60 -45.51 9.36
C ASP A 85 15.19 -46.65 8.52
N ARG A 86 14.58 -46.92 7.36
CA ARG A 86 15.03 -47.99 6.44
C ARG A 86 16.42 -47.74 5.85
N VAL A 87 16.73 -46.49 5.52
CA VAL A 87 18.01 -46.11 4.89
C VAL A 87 19.11 -45.92 5.94
N THR A 88 18.78 -45.42 7.13
CA THR A 88 19.74 -45.14 8.20
C THR A 88 20.54 -46.38 8.63
N CYS A 89 19.92 -47.56 8.66
CA CYS A 89 20.63 -48.80 8.99
C CYS A 89 21.71 -49.22 7.97
N ARG A 90 21.78 -48.55 6.81
CA ARG A 90 22.70 -48.85 5.71
C ARG A 90 23.81 -47.80 5.55
N ILE A 91 23.82 -46.78 6.40
CA ILE A 91 24.79 -45.68 6.37
C ILE A 91 25.38 -45.55 7.77
N ASP A 92 26.69 -45.37 7.85
CA ASP A 92 27.31 -45.10 9.14
C ASP A 92 26.91 -43.72 9.70
N GLU A 93 27.21 -43.48 10.96
CA GLU A 93 26.90 -42.21 11.62
C GLU A 93 27.70 -41.03 11.06
N ALA A 94 28.96 -41.26 10.68
CA ALA A 94 29.85 -40.21 10.19
C ALA A 94 29.38 -39.64 8.84
N ASP A 95 28.94 -40.52 7.93
CA ASP A 95 28.38 -40.16 6.64
C ASP A 95 27.03 -39.44 6.80
N ARG A 96 26.16 -39.90 7.71
CA ARG A 96 24.89 -39.21 8.02
C ARG A 96 25.14 -37.78 8.50
N ASP A 97 26.08 -37.58 9.42
CA ASP A 97 26.45 -36.26 9.92
C ASP A 97 27.11 -35.39 8.85
N CYS A 98 27.90 -36.00 7.96
CA CYS A 98 28.48 -35.31 6.82
C CYS A 98 27.39 -34.81 5.86
N LEU A 99 26.42 -35.67 5.53
CA LEU A 99 25.29 -35.34 4.65
C LEU A 99 24.38 -34.28 5.24
N ALA A 100 24.04 -34.35 6.53
CA ALA A 100 23.25 -33.34 7.21
C ALA A 100 23.92 -31.96 7.14
N ARG A 101 25.23 -31.89 7.47
CA ARG A 101 26.01 -30.63 7.37
C ARG A 101 26.12 -30.12 5.94
N ALA A 102 26.31 -31.01 4.97
CA ALA A 102 26.34 -30.65 3.56
C ALA A 102 24.99 -30.07 3.11
N TYR A 103 23.90 -30.73 3.47
CA TYR A 103 22.54 -30.28 3.18
C TYR A 103 22.23 -28.93 3.83
N ASP A 104 22.60 -28.69 5.10
CA ASP A 104 22.36 -27.41 5.78
C ASP A 104 23.04 -26.25 5.04
N ARG A 105 24.29 -26.43 4.58
CA ARG A 105 24.99 -25.41 3.78
C ARG A 105 24.24 -25.09 2.47
N ILE A 106 23.68 -26.11 1.81
CA ILE A 106 22.90 -25.92 0.59
C ILE A 106 21.55 -25.27 0.90
N ALA A 107 20.86 -25.71 1.96
CA ALA A 107 19.62 -25.13 2.46
C ALA A 107 19.79 -23.63 2.74
N ASP A 108 20.91 -23.21 3.33
CA ASP A 108 21.23 -21.81 3.60
C ASP A 108 21.48 -20.98 2.34
N ARG A 109 22.07 -21.58 1.32
CA ARG A 109 22.23 -20.94 0.00
C ARG A 109 20.87 -20.80 -0.68
N LEU A 110 20.04 -21.84 -0.67
CA LEU A 110 18.68 -21.80 -1.23
C LEU A 110 17.81 -20.75 -0.53
N ARG A 111 17.91 -20.62 0.80
CA ARG A 111 17.20 -19.56 1.55
C ARG A 111 17.59 -18.16 1.05
N ARG A 112 18.88 -17.92 0.78
CA ARG A 112 19.37 -16.66 0.22
C ARG A 112 18.92 -16.42 -1.23
N CYS A 113 18.58 -17.47 -1.97
CA CYS A 113 18.00 -17.38 -3.30
C CYS A 113 16.47 -17.09 -3.30
N GLY A 114 15.83 -16.92 -2.13
CA GLY A 114 14.39 -16.62 -2.05
C GLY A 114 13.47 -17.84 -2.08
N ASP A 115 14.00 -19.04 -1.82
CA ASP A 115 13.26 -20.32 -1.88
C ASP A 115 12.29 -20.55 -0.68
N ASN A 116 12.16 -19.56 0.21
CA ASN A 116 11.27 -19.57 1.39
C ASN A 116 10.18 -18.51 1.22
N GLN A 117 9.33 -18.63 0.22
CA GLN A 117 8.34 -17.57 0.02
C GLN A 117 7.23 -17.77 1.02
N GLY A 118 7.12 -16.90 2.02
CA GLY A 118 5.89 -16.64 2.76
C GLY A 118 5.13 -15.54 2.01
N CYS A 119 4.85 -14.42 2.70
CA CYS A 119 4.29 -13.27 2.01
C CYS A 119 5.27 -12.69 0.98
N CYS A 120 4.79 -12.40 -0.24
CA CYS A 120 5.60 -11.75 -1.27
C CYS A 120 5.63 -10.22 -1.16
N TRP A 121 4.93 -9.65 -0.17
CA TRP A 121 4.85 -8.21 0.05
C TRP A 121 5.29 -7.85 1.47
N GLU A 122 6.30 -6.99 1.57
CA GLU A 122 6.83 -6.46 2.82
C GLU A 122 6.87 -4.91 2.82
N GLY A 123 6.28 -4.28 1.80
CA GLY A 123 6.31 -2.83 1.66
C GLY A 123 5.34 -2.13 2.61
N ASP A 124 5.74 -0.93 3.07
CA ASP A 124 4.81 0.00 3.68
C ASP A 124 3.75 0.41 2.64
N CYS A 125 2.53 0.66 3.07
CA CYS A 125 1.41 1.07 2.24
C CYS A 125 0.78 2.36 2.76
N ASP A 126 1.48 3.05 3.66
CA ASP A 126 1.16 4.40 4.04
C ASP A 126 1.77 5.37 3.04
N TYR A 127 0.89 6.07 2.32
CA TYR A 127 1.25 7.11 1.35
C TYR A 127 0.76 8.49 1.81
N ASP A 128 0.15 8.59 2.99
CA ASP A 128 -0.56 9.80 3.42
C ASP A 128 0.38 11.01 3.49
N ASP A 129 1.59 10.82 4.02
CA ASP A 129 2.59 11.88 4.16
C ASP A 129 3.12 12.34 2.81
N ASP A 130 3.43 11.41 1.91
CA ASP A 130 3.88 11.70 0.54
C ASP A 130 2.82 12.49 -0.23
N VAL A 131 1.56 12.05 -0.12
CA VAL A 131 0.43 12.72 -0.78
C VAL A 131 0.19 14.09 -0.17
N ARG A 132 0.21 14.26 1.16
CA ARG A 132 -0.11 15.54 1.81
C ARG A 132 0.95 16.62 1.58
N ARG A 133 2.24 16.27 1.61
CA ARG A 133 3.36 17.24 1.65
C ARG A 133 4.10 17.43 0.33
N CYS A 134 3.64 16.83 -0.76
CA CYS A 134 4.31 16.93 -2.05
C CYS A 134 4.34 18.34 -2.64
N ASP A 135 5.50 18.72 -3.17
CA ASP A 135 5.63 19.90 -4.02
C ASP A 135 5.02 19.64 -5.41
N PRO A 136 4.43 20.65 -6.07
CA PRO A 136 3.77 20.48 -7.37
C PRO A 136 4.66 19.84 -8.46
N ASP A 137 5.97 20.08 -8.40
CA ASP A 137 6.95 19.58 -9.35
C ASP A 137 7.34 18.11 -9.08
N GLU A 138 7.09 17.60 -7.86
CA GLU A 138 7.39 16.22 -7.46
C GLU A 138 6.23 15.26 -7.73
N VAL A 139 5.02 15.78 -7.95
CA VAL A 139 3.78 15.00 -8.11
C VAL A 139 3.92 13.89 -9.16
N ALA A 140 4.56 14.18 -10.30
CA ALA A 140 4.73 13.18 -11.36
C ALA A 140 5.65 12.02 -10.93
N GLY A 141 6.72 12.32 -10.20
CA GLY A 141 7.64 11.32 -9.66
C GLY A 141 6.98 10.44 -8.61
N LEU A 142 6.19 11.03 -7.71
CA LEU A 142 5.42 10.30 -6.70
C LEU A 142 4.34 9.41 -7.33
N ILE A 143 3.61 9.89 -8.35
CA ILE A 143 2.66 9.05 -9.09
C ILE A 143 3.38 7.83 -9.67
N ALA A 144 4.56 8.00 -10.26
CA ALA A 144 5.31 6.89 -10.86
C ALA A 144 5.77 5.86 -9.81
N ASP A 145 6.31 6.31 -8.67
CA ASP A 145 6.75 5.40 -7.60
C ASP A 145 5.57 4.64 -6.96
N ILE A 146 4.50 5.35 -6.59
CA ILE A 146 3.30 4.74 -6.01
C ILE A 146 2.67 3.78 -7.03
N SER A 147 2.64 4.13 -8.32
CA SER A 147 2.14 3.23 -9.36
C SER A 147 2.95 1.94 -9.45
N ARG A 148 4.28 2.02 -9.42
CA ARG A 148 5.16 0.83 -9.41
C ARG A 148 4.88 -0.06 -8.20
N ARG A 149 4.82 0.52 -6.99
CA ARG A 149 4.54 -0.24 -5.75
C ARG A 149 3.15 -0.86 -5.76
N THR A 150 2.15 -0.12 -6.26
CA THR A 150 0.78 -0.62 -6.46
C THR A 150 0.75 -1.82 -7.40
N GLN A 151 1.49 -1.77 -8.51
CA GLN A 151 1.59 -2.87 -9.47
C GLN A 151 2.31 -4.09 -8.88
N GLU A 152 3.38 -3.89 -8.10
CA GLU A 152 4.07 -4.97 -7.39
C GLU A 152 3.14 -5.66 -6.38
N ALA A 153 2.37 -4.89 -5.61
CA ALA A 153 1.36 -5.42 -4.69
C ALA A 153 0.25 -6.18 -5.43
N ALA A 154 -0.24 -5.63 -6.55
CA ALA A 154 -1.24 -6.28 -7.40
C ALA A 154 -0.73 -7.59 -8.00
N ALA A 155 0.54 -7.65 -8.43
CA ALA A 155 1.16 -8.88 -8.93
C ALA A 155 1.27 -9.94 -7.83
N CYS A 156 1.67 -9.54 -6.62
CA CYS A 156 1.70 -10.43 -5.46
C CYS A 156 0.28 -10.94 -5.10
N PHE A 157 -0.72 -10.06 -5.08
CA PHE A 157 -2.12 -10.44 -4.87
C PHE A 157 -2.62 -11.45 -5.92
N ALA A 158 -2.39 -11.16 -7.21
CA ALA A 158 -2.80 -12.01 -8.33
C ALA A 158 -2.15 -13.40 -8.29
N ASP A 159 -0.97 -13.51 -7.71
CA ASP A 159 -0.28 -14.78 -7.50
C ASP A 159 -0.81 -15.53 -6.26
N LEU A 160 -1.11 -14.81 -5.17
CA LEU A 160 -1.70 -15.38 -3.96
C LEU A 160 -3.09 -15.95 -4.21
N ILE A 161 -3.95 -15.32 -5.01
CA ILE A 161 -5.30 -15.85 -5.27
C ILE A 161 -5.31 -17.19 -6.05
N LYS A 162 -4.18 -17.57 -6.66
CA LYS A 162 -3.99 -18.88 -7.33
C LYS A 162 -3.53 -19.98 -6.36
N GLU A 163 -3.12 -19.61 -5.16
CA GLU A 163 -2.61 -20.51 -4.14
C GLU A 163 -3.62 -21.62 -3.79
N PRO A 164 -4.93 -21.34 -3.56
CA PRO A 164 -5.89 -22.38 -3.21
C PRO A 164 -6.14 -23.38 -4.34
N ALA A 165 -6.14 -22.91 -5.58
CA ALA A 165 -6.31 -23.73 -6.78
C ALA A 165 -5.72 -23.02 -8.01
N PRO A 166 -4.88 -23.69 -8.82
CA PRO A 166 -4.44 -25.08 -8.68
C PRO A 166 -3.14 -25.25 -7.85
N ALA A 167 -2.51 -24.16 -7.40
CA ALA A 167 -1.10 -24.21 -6.99
C ALA A 167 -0.82 -25.11 -5.77
N LEU A 168 -1.59 -25.01 -4.67
CA LEU A 168 -1.41 -25.87 -3.51
C LEU A 168 -1.67 -27.37 -3.84
N PRO A 169 -2.81 -27.74 -4.47
CA PRO A 169 -3.04 -29.12 -4.92
C PRO A 169 -1.90 -29.69 -5.78
N ASP A 170 -1.41 -28.93 -6.76
CA ASP A 170 -0.33 -29.36 -7.65
C ASP A 170 0.97 -29.60 -6.89
N ARG A 171 1.33 -28.67 -5.98
CA ARG A 171 2.51 -28.85 -5.13
C ARG A 171 2.37 -30.08 -4.24
N VAL A 172 1.21 -30.31 -3.62
CA VAL A 172 0.98 -31.50 -2.78
C VAL A 172 1.12 -32.78 -3.61
N SER A 173 0.52 -32.82 -4.80
CA SER A 173 0.63 -33.96 -5.73
C SER A 173 2.08 -34.25 -6.10
N ALA A 174 2.83 -33.21 -6.49
CA ALA A 174 4.25 -33.33 -6.83
C ALA A 174 5.10 -33.83 -5.65
N ARG A 175 4.83 -33.36 -4.42
CA ARG A 175 5.53 -33.85 -3.22
C ARG A 175 5.22 -35.30 -2.91
N ARG A 176 3.97 -35.75 -3.08
CA ARG A 176 3.63 -37.16 -2.88
C ARG A 176 4.31 -38.07 -3.89
N ALA A 177 4.28 -37.69 -5.17
CA ALA A 177 4.97 -38.43 -6.23
C ALA A 177 6.49 -38.52 -5.98
N GLU A 178 7.10 -37.44 -5.49
CA GLU A 178 8.52 -37.43 -5.08
C GLU A 178 8.79 -38.43 -3.94
N VAL A 179 7.95 -38.47 -2.91
CA VAL A 179 8.08 -39.42 -1.80
C VAL A 179 7.86 -40.86 -2.25
N ASP A 180 6.83 -41.12 -3.05
CA ASP A 180 6.54 -42.46 -3.59
C ASP A 180 7.70 -42.97 -4.48
N GLY A 181 8.34 -42.07 -5.24
CA GLY A 181 9.53 -42.39 -6.02
C GLY A 181 10.77 -42.70 -5.16
N ILE A 182 10.86 -42.18 -3.93
CA ILE A 182 11.90 -42.56 -2.97
C ILE A 182 11.60 -43.94 -2.39
N VAL A 183 10.34 -44.19 -1.98
CA VAL A 183 9.91 -45.51 -1.46
C VAL A 183 10.24 -46.62 -2.46
N ALA A 184 9.85 -46.43 -3.73
CA ALA A 184 10.11 -47.40 -4.80
C ALA A 184 11.62 -47.65 -5.02
N ALA A 185 12.46 -46.62 -4.90
CA ALA A 185 13.91 -46.76 -5.05
C ALA A 185 14.54 -47.54 -3.89
N ILE A 186 14.04 -47.36 -2.66
CA ILE A 186 14.47 -48.15 -1.49
C ILE A 186 14.06 -49.62 -1.66
N ASP A 187 12.83 -49.87 -2.11
CA ASP A 187 12.29 -51.22 -2.35
C ASP A 187 13.06 -51.96 -3.43
N ALA A 188 13.44 -51.26 -4.52
CA ALA A 188 14.23 -51.83 -5.60
C ALA A 188 15.66 -52.21 -5.16
N GLY A 189 16.21 -51.54 -4.13
CA GLY A 189 17.52 -51.87 -3.56
C GLY A 189 18.72 -51.62 -4.48
N VAL A 190 18.53 -50.92 -5.61
CA VAL A 190 19.58 -50.65 -6.61
C VAL A 190 20.22 -49.28 -6.47
N THR A 191 19.64 -48.38 -5.67
CA THR A 191 20.17 -47.02 -5.47
C THR A 191 21.11 -46.99 -4.27
N ASP A 192 22.20 -46.24 -4.39
CA ASP A 192 23.16 -46.03 -3.30
C ASP A 192 22.50 -45.44 -2.04
N PRO A 193 22.76 -45.97 -0.83
CA PRO A 193 22.16 -45.46 0.40
C PRO A 193 22.44 -43.98 0.68
N ILE A 194 23.66 -43.48 0.40
CA ILE A 194 24.03 -42.07 0.61
C ILE A 194 23.17 -41.19 -0.31
N GLU A 195 23.02 -41.57 -1.59
CA GLU A 195 22.12 -40.87 -2.52
C GLU A 195 20.66 -40.87 -2.03
N LEU A 196 20.13 -42.01 -1.57
CA LEU A 196 18.77 -42.12 -1.05
C LEU A 196 18.56 -41.21 0.16
N TYR A 197 19.52 -41.16 1.09
CA TYR A 197 19.43 -40.29 2.26
C TYR A 197 19.46 -38.81 1.88
N ALA A 198 20.31 -38.41 0.93
CA ALA A 198 20.33 -37.05 0.41
C ALA A 198 18.98 -36.67 -0.24
N ARG A 199 18.38 -37.56 -1.03
CA ARG A 199 17.04 -37.36 -1.61
C ARG A 199 15.96 -37.18 -0.55
N ILE A 200 16.02 -37.96 0.55
CA ILE A 200 15.11 -37.83 1.69
C ILE A 200 15.24 -36.44 2.35
N LEU A 201 16.46 -35.95 2.58
CA LEU A 201 16.69 -34.61 3.17
C LEU A 201 16.07 -33.50 2.31
N VAL A 202 16.26 -33.58 0.98
CA VAL A 202 15.68 -32.64 0.02
C VAL A 202 14.15 -32.73 0.01
N ALA A 203 13.57 -33.94 -0.01
CA ALA A 203 12.13 -34.15 0.02
C ALA A 203 11.51 -33.59 1.32
N ARG A 204 12.15 -33.78 2.49
CA ARG A 204 11.70 -33.19 3.77
C ARG A 204 11.65 -31.66 3.71
N ARG A 205 12.66 -31.01 3.11
CA ARG A 205 12.66 -29.55 2.89
C ARG A 205 11.47 -29.10 2.06
N ARG A 206 11.30 -29.77 0.92
CA ARG A 206 10.30 -29.50 -0.09
C ARG A 206 8.88 -29.69 0.45
N LEU A 207 8.69 -30.69 1.32
CA LEU A 207 7.45 -30.91 2.03
C LEU A 207 7.19 -29.86 3.12
N LYS A 208 8.22 -29.41 3.85
CA LYS A 208 8.11 -28.28 4.79
C LYS A 208 7.67 -26.98 4.09
N GLY A 209 8.10 -26.78 2.85
CA GLY A 209 7.69 -25.64 2.01
C GLY A 209 6.38 -25.84 1.24
N VAL A 210 5.61 -26.90 1.47
CA VAL A 210 4.42 -27.22 0.65
C VAL A 210 3.34 -26.11 0.69
N TYR A 211 3.22 -25.43 1.83
CA TYR A 211 2.28 -24.31 2.04
C TYR A 211 2.88 -22.95 1.72
N ARG A 212 3.92 -22.91 0.86
CA ARG A 212 4.55 -21.65 0.44
C ARG A 212 4.86 -20.77 1.65
N GLY A 213 5.64 -21.30 2.59
CA GLY A 213 6.10 -20.57 3.78
C GLY A 213 5.03 -20.20 4.83
N PHE A 214 3.74 -20.25 4.52
CA PHE A 214 2.65 -19.91 5.44
C PHE A 214 2.46 -21.00 6.51
N ARG A 215 2.76 -20.67 7.77
CA ARG A 215 2.66 -21.63 8.89
C ARG A 215 1.22 -21.87 9.28
N THR A 216 0.35 -20.89 9.08
CA THR A 216 -1.08 -20.98 9.39
C THR A 216 -1.94 -20.45 8.24
N VAL A 217 -3.25 -20.71 8.30
CA VAL A 217 -4.23 -20.08 7.40
C VAL A 217 -4.20 -18.56 7.58
N ASN A 218 -4.04 -18.08 8.82
CA ASN A 218 -4.01 -16.66 9.12
C ASN A 218 -2.80 -15.98 8.48
N ASP A 219 -1.61 -16.59 8.48
CA ASP A 219 -0.43 -16.02 7.83
C ASP A 219 -0.68 -15.73 6.34
N TYR A 220 -1.42 -16.62 5.65
CA TYR A 220 -1.83 -16.42 4.27
C TYR A 220 -2.88 -15.30 4.15
N MET A 221 -3.90 -15.29 5.01
CA MET A 221 -4.94 -14.26 4.99
C MET A 221 -4.37 -12.88 5.27
N ASP A 222 -3.44 -12.76 6.22
CA ASP A 222 -2.78 -11.50 6.57
C ASP A 222 -1.99 -10.98 5.37
N CYS A 223 -1.26 -11.84 4.68
CA CYS A 223 -0.55 -11.47 3.46
C CYS A 223 -1.49 -11.04 2.32
N LEU A 224 -2.55 -11.82 2.09
CA LEU A 224 -3.56 -11.54 1.07
C LEU A 224 -4.27 -10.19 1.36
N ALA A 225 -4.58 -9.92 2.62
CA ALA A 225 -5.19 -8.67 3.04
C ALA A 225 -4.21 -7.49 2.95
N ALA A 226 -2.93 -7.68 3.32
CA ALA A 226 -1.92 -6.64 3.25
C ALA A 226 -1.66 -6.20 1.80
N THR A 227 -1.55 -7.15 0.87
CA THR A 227 -1.37 -6.86 -0.57
C THR A 227 -2.57 -6.12 -1.17
N LEU A 228 -3.80 -6.57 -0.88
CA LEU A 228 -5.01 -5.87 -1.30
C LEU A 228 -5.09 -4.47 -0.72
N THR A 229 -4.80 -4.32 0.58
CA THR A 229 -4.77 -3.01 1.25
C THR A 229 -3.79 -2.08 0.57
N CYS A 230 -2.60 -2.58 0.21
CA CYS A 230 -1.60 -1.78 -0.48
C CYS A 230 -2.06 -1.30 -1.84
N MET A 231 -2.69 -2.20 -2.61
CA MET A 231 -3.23 -1.89 -3.92
C MET A 231 -4.31 -0.79 -3.82
N VAL A 232 -5.27 -0.95 -2.91
CA VAL A 232 -6.35 0.03 -2.69
C VAL A 232 -5.79 1.38 -2.25
N ARG A 233 -4.88 1.40 -1.26
CA ARG A 233 -4.26 2.65 -0.78
C ARG A 233 -3.42 3.32 -1.86
N GLY A 234 -2.71 2.54 -2.67
CA GLY A 234 -1.92 3.05 -3.78
C GLY A 234 -2.78 3.73 -4.84
N HIS A 235 -3.90 3.10 -5.24
CA HIS A 235 -4.86 3.74 -6.14
C HIS A 235 -5.47 5.01 -5.54
N ALA A 236 -5.84 5.01 -4.25
CA ALA A 236 -6.37 6.20 -3.59
C ALA A 236 -5.34 7.35 -3.58
N ALA A 237 -4.08 7.06 -3.29
CA ALA A 237 -2.99 8.03 -3.31
C ALA A 237 -2.76 8.61 -4.73
N ILE A 238 -2.74 7.75 -5.76
CA ILE A 238 -2.61 8.19 -7.16
C ILE A 238 -3.80 9.06 -7.58
N ALA A 239 -5.02 8.74 -7.14
CA ALA A 239 -6.20 9.53 -7.45
C ALA A 239 -6.10 10.96 -6.88
N GLU A 240 -5.64 11.10 -5.64
CA GLU A 240 -5.43 12.40 -5.01
C GLU A 240 -4.26 13.18 -5.64
N LEU A 241 -3.16 12.51 -5.98
CA LEU A 241 -2.07 13.14 -6.72
C LEU A 241 -2.50 13.58 -8.13
N THR A 242 -3.37 12.81 -8.78
CA THR A 242 -3.97 13.17 -10.08
C THR A 242 -4.81 14.44 -9.96
N ARG A 243 -5.61 14.56 -8.89
CA ARG A 243 -6.32 15.82 -8.56
C ARG A 243 -5.37 16.99 -8.43
N LYS A 244 -4.33 16.84 -7.60
CA LYS A 244 -3.34 17.91 -7.38
C LYS A 244 -2.65 18.31 -8.68
N ALA A 245 -2.20 17.34 -9.48
CA ALA A 245 -1.59 17.60 -10.78
C ALA A 245 -2.50 18.43 -11.69
N ALA A 246 -3.79 18.08 -11.78
CA ALA A 246 -4.77 18.80 -12.59
C ALA A 246 -5.02 20.24 -12.08
N ILE A 247 -5.11 20.43 -10.75
CA ILE A 247 -5.23 21.77 -10.15
C ILE A 247 -4.01 22.63 -10.50
N HIS A 248 -2.80 22.10 -10.32
CA HIS A 248 -1.56 22.84 -10.61
C HIS A 248 -1.43 23.15 -12.12
N ALA A 249 -1.78 22.21 -12.99
CA ALA A 249 -1.80 22.45 -14.43
C ALA A 249 -2.79 23.55 -14.81
N CYS A 250 -3.98 23.56 -14.20
CA CYS A 250 -4.97 24.61 -14.41
C CYS A 250 -4.48 25.98 -13.97
N HIS A 251 -3.90 26.11 -12.76
CA HIS A 251 -3.35 27.39 -12.31
C HIS A 251 -2.21 27.89 -13.19
N ARG A 252 -1.31 27.00 -13.63
CA ARG A 252 -0.25 27.38 -14.58
C ARG A 252 -0.82 27.91 -15.89
N ALA A 253 -1.87 27.28 -16.42
CA ALA A 253 -2.54 27.74 -17.63
C ALA A 253 -3.26 29.08 -17.43
N ALA A 254 -3.97 29.26 -16.30
CA ALA A 254 -4.64 30.52 -15.97
C ALA A 254 -3.63 31.67 -15.79
N TRP A 255 -2.50 31.40 -15.12
CA TRP A 255 -1.41 32.36 -14.98
C TRP A 255 -0.81 32.74 -16.33
N GLN A 256 -0.50 31.74 -17.17
CA GLN A 256 0.02 31.99 -18.52
C GLN A 256 -0.97 32.85 -19.33
N GLN A 257 -2.27 32.53 -19.28
CA GLN A 257 -3.31 33.33 -19.94
C GLN A 257 -3.41 34.76 -19.37
N ALA A 258 -3.16 34.96 -18.08
CA ALA A 258 -3.09 36.30 -17.49
C ALA A 258 -1.87 37.06 -18.01
N CYS A 259 -0.69 36.43 -18.06
CA CYS A 259 0.51 37.02 -18.65
C CYS A 259 0.32 37.37 -20.12
N ASP A 260 -0.29 36.48 -20.91
CA ASP A 260 -0.56 36.70 -22.33
C ASP A 260 -1.51 37.89 -22.55
N ARG A 261 -2.53 38.05 -21.70
CA ARG A 261 -3.43 39.20 -21.73
C ARG A 261 -2.73 40.50 -21.34
N LEU A 262 -1.94 40.49 -20.27
CA LEU A 262 -1.12 41.65 -19.89
C LEU A 262 -0.16 42.08 -21.00
N ALA A 263 0.43 41.11 -21.72
CA ALA A 263 1.34 41.37 -22.83
C ALA A 263 0.61 41.89 -24.08
N THR A 264 -0.62 41.43 -24.34
CA THR A 264 -1.41 41.83 -25.51
C THR A 264 -2.11 43.17 -25.30
N ASP A 265 -2.63 43.41 -24.10
CA ASP A 265 -3.48 44.55 -23.74
C ASP A 265 -2.75 45.53 -22.79
N THR A 266 -1.41 45.60 -22.87
CA THR A 266 -0.57 46.31 -21.88
C THR A 266 -1.02 47.74 -21.61
N VAL A 267 -1.42 48.49 -22.65
CA VAL A 267 -1.89 49.88 -22.47
C VAL A 267 -3.17 49.95 -21.66
N ALA A 268 -4.14 49.07 -21.92
CA ALA A 268 -5.41 49.04 -21.20
C ALA A 268 -5.20 48.65 -19.72
N GLU A 269 -4.33 47.68 -19.47
CA GLU A 269 -3.98 47.22 -18.12
C GLU A 269 -3.22 48.29 -17.33
N VAL A 270 -2.30 49.03 -17.96
CA VAL A 270 -1.62 50.19 -17.35
C VAL A 270 -2.61 51.29 -17.01
N LEU A 271 -3.57 51.59 -17.89
CA LEU A 271 -4.61 52.59 -17.61
C LEU A 271 -5.54 52.16 -16.47
N ALA A 272 -5.94 50.88 -16.43
CA ALA A 272 -6.75 50.33 -15.34
C ALA A 272 -6.01 50.42 -13.99
N GLU A 273 -4.72 50.08 -13.97
CA GLU A 273 -3.89 50.18 -12.78
C GLU A 273 -3.64 51.65 -12.36
N TYR A 274 -3.44 52.56 -13.33
CA TYR A 274 -3.36 53.99 -13.05
C TYR A 274 -4.63 54.51 -12.40
N ILE A 275 -5.82 54.15 -12.91
CA ILE A 275 -7.11 54.52 -12.30
C ILE A 275 -7.22 53.94 -10.89
N ARG A 276 -6.75 52.70 -10.65
CA ARG A 276 -6.76 52.07 -9.32
C ARG A 276 -5.84 52.77 -8.31
N LEU A 277 -4.70 53.30 -8.76
CA LEU A 277 -3.70 53.94 -7.92
C LEU A 277 -3.95 55.44 -7.71
N CYS A 278 -4.47 56.12 -8.74
CA CYS A 278 -4.61 57.57 -8.80
C CYS A 278 -6.06 58.05 -8.83
N GLY A 279 -7.04 57.15 -8.92
CA GLY A 279 -8.43 57.49 -8.67
C GLY A 279 -8.53 57.95 -7.23
N GLU A 280 -8.84 59.23 -7.01
CA GLU A 280 -9.13 59.75 -5.68
C GLU A 280 -10.19 58.83 -5.05
N ASP A 281 -9.87 58.24 -3.90
CA ASP A 281 -10.88 57.75 -2.98
C ASP A 281 -11.70 58.98 -2.66
N GLY A 282 -12.77 59.22 -3.43
CA GLY A 282 -13.57 60.42 -3.30
C GLY A 282 -13.85 60.56 -1.81
N GLU A 283 -13.33 61.64 -1.21
CA GLU A 283 -13.61 62.00 0.17
C GLU A 283 -15.12 62.19 0.20
N GLY A 284 -15.82 61.08 0.43
CA GLY A 284 -17.19 61.08 0.87
C GLY A 284 -17.12 61.79 2.19
N GLU A 285 -17.30 63.11 2.13
CA GLU A 285 -17.70 63.98 3.22
C GLU A 285 -18.50 63.11 4.19
N PRO A 286 -18.02 62.87 5.43
CA PRO A 286 -18.64 61.92 6.34
C PRO A 286 -20.07 62.38 6.55
N GLY A 287 -20.98 61.72 5.82
CA GLY A 287 -22.40 62.02 5.83
C GLY A 287 -22.84 61.93 7.27
N GLU A 288 -23.18 63.10 7.81
CA GLU A 288 -23.83 63.29 9.07
C GLU A 288 -25.08 62.40 9.07
N TYR A 289 -24.97 61.19 9.63
CA TYR A 289 -26.10 60.29 9.83
C TYR A 289 -27.02 60.97 10.85
N PRO A 290 -28.20 61.49 10.44
CA PRO A 290 -29.11 62.10 11.39
C PRO A 290 -29.81 60.96 12.12
N GLY A 291 -29.57 60.86 13.43
CA GLY A 291 -30.51 60.32 14.42
C GLY A 291 -31.21 59.00 14.08
N GLY A 292 -30.61 57.90 14.51
CA GLY A 292 -31.30 56.61 14.67
C GLY A 292 -31.16 56.10 16.11
N GLN A 293 -31.83 56.77 17.05
CA GLN A 293 -32.07 56.22 18.39
C GLN A 293 -32.96 54.97 18.25
N GLY A 294 -32.42 53.81 18.60
CA GLY A 294 -33.15 52.55 18.58
C GLY A 294 -32.46 51.55 19.50
N TYR A 295 -32.68 51.71 20.80
CA TYR A 295 -32.35 50.73 21.82
C TYR A 295 -33.19 49.46 21.54
N GLY A 296 -32.61 48.49 20.83
CA GLY A 296 -33.12 47.13 20.71
C GLY A 296 -32.39 46.25 21.72
N GLU A 297 -33.13 45.77 22.70
CA GLU A 297 -32.68 44.98 23.85
C GLU A 297 -31.75 43.83 23.47
N ARG A 298 -30.65 43.73 24.22
CA ARG A 298 -29.76 42.57 24.26
C ARG A 298 -30.58 41.39 24.85
N PRO A 299 -30.81 40.29 24.11
CA PRO A 299 -31.38 39.09 24.70
C PRO A 299 -30.48 38.62 25.85
N PRO A 300 -31.04 38.15 26.97
CA PRO A 300 -30.24 37.63 28.07
C PRO A 300 -29.37 36.48 27.56
N GLU A 301 -28.11 36.49 27.96
CA GLU A 301 -27.17 35.38 27.78
C GLU A 301 -27.74 34.14 28.45
N GLU A 302 -28.42 33.31 27.66
CA GLU A 302 -28.60 31.90 28.00
C GLU A 302 -27.22 31.27 28.05
N GLN A 303 -26.74 31.13 29.28
CA GLN A 303 -25.69 30.20 29.66
C GLN A 303 -26.12 28.82 29.17
N SER A 304 -25.77 28.47 27.94
CA SER A 304 -25.82 27.10 27.49
C SER A 304 -24.81 26.34 28.35
N GLU A 305 -25.35 25.71 29.39
CA GLU A 305 -24.70 24.66 30.16
C GLU A 305 -24.15 23.66 29.15
N ARG A 306 -22.85 23.77 28.93
CA ARG A 306 -22.07 22.80 28.17
C ARG A 306 -22.32 21.47 28.89
N PRO A 307 -22.98 20.47 28.26
CA PRO A 307 -23.20 19.19 28.91
C PRO A 307 -21.83 18.64 29.31
N PRO A 308 -21.69 18.08 30.54
CA PRO A 308 -20.42 17.52 30.97
C PRO A 308 -19.98 16.52 29.91
N GLN A 309 -18.77 16.71 29.41
CA GLN A 309 -18.09 15.68 28.62
C GLN A 309 -18.09 14.42 29.49
N GLN A 310 -18.96 13.46 29.15
CA GLN A 310 -18.80 12.09 29.62
C GLN A 310 -17.46 11.64 29.04
N TYR A 311 -16.44 11.71 29.88
CA TYR A 311 -15.26 10.89 29.74
C TYR A 311 -15.76 9.46 29.82
N GLY A 312 -16.02 8.85 28.65
CA GLY A 312 -16.21 7.43 28.53
C GLY A 312 -15.01 6.77 29.19
N GLU A 313 -15.28 6.11 30.30
CA GLU A 313 -14.30 5.33 31.06
C GLU A 313 -13.57 4.41 30.07
N ARG A 314 -12.29 4.68 29.88
CA ARG A 314 -11.38 3.75 29.22
C ARG A 314 -11.45 2.45 30.01
N PRO A 315 -11.92 1.32 29.42
CA PRO A 315 -11.97 0.07 30.14
C PRO A 315 -10.54 -0.30 30.60
N PRO A 316 -10.39 -0.81 31.83
CA PRO A 316 -9.09 -1.21 32.33
C PRO A 316 -8.52 -2.31 31.43
N GLU A 317 -7.28 -2.11 30.98
CA GLU A 317 -6.44 -3.14 30.37
C GLU A 317 -6.26 -4.27 31.39
N GLY A 318 -7.15 -5.26 31.29
CA GLY A 318 -7.18 -6.47 32.08
C GLY A 318 -6.10 -7.43 31.61
N TYR A 319 -5.08 -7.56 32.44
CA TYR A 319 -4.04 -8.58 32.42
C TYR A 319 -4.60 -10.01 32.26
N GLY A 320 -3.93 -10.78 31.39
CA GLY A 320 -3.43 -12.12 31.68
C GLY A 320 -4.41 -13.18 32.20
N GLY A 321 -4.85 -14.07 31.30
CA GLY A 321 -5.40 -15.38 31.65
C GLY A 321 -4.82 -16.45 30.72
N ARG A 322 -3.77 -17.14 31.19
CA ARG A 322 -3.20 -18.34 30.59
C ARG A 322 -3.95 -19.57 31.14
N PRO A 323 -4.53 -20.47 30.33
CA PRO A 323 -5.07 -21.72 30.85
C PRO A 323 -3.99 -22.82 30.96
N PRO A 324 -4.23 -23.84 31.80
CA PRO A 324 -3.39 -25.04 31.92
C PRO A 324 -3.42 -25.92 30.67
#